data_AF-A0A433P734-F1
#
_entry.id   AF-A0A433P734-F1
#
_cell.length_a   1.000
_cell.length_b   1.000
_cell.length_c   1.000
_cell.angle_alpha   90.00
_cell.angle_beta   90.00
_cell.angle_gamma   90.00
#
_symmetry.space_group_name_H-M   'P 1'
#
loop_
_entity.id
_entity.type
_entity.pdbx_description
1 polymer ?
#
loop_
_entity_poly.entity_id
_entity_poly.type
_entity_poly.pdbx_seq_one_letter_code
_entity_poly.pdbx_strand_id
1 'polypeptide(L)'
;MLNTLQDDAKTYADKRDYVVVFVSSEGNVRSMMTGSSWLRAEEPTVIGDVTKEEALEYLKKLSIKKEDAESFYELAGGRMVNLKKYGDHIKHGGGFADVRQTALNNVEESFERTWQEVVTATLISKRK
;
A
#
# COMPACT_ATOMS: atom_id res chain seq x y z
N MET A 1 -19.82 10.30 -4.02
CA MET A 1 -19.52 9.58 -2.76
C MET A 1 -18.39 10.24 -1.98
N LEU A 2 -17.18 10.40 -2.54
CA LEU A 2 -16.07 11.09 -1.83
C LEU A 2 -16.42 12.53 -1.40
N ASN A 3 -17.03 13.32 -2.29
CA ASN A 3 -17.41 14.71 -1.99
C ASN A 3 -18.35 14.81 -0.76
N THR A 4 -19.32 13.89 -0.64
CA THR A 4 -20.25 13.85 0.49
C THR A 4 -19.50 13.60 1.81
N LEU A 5 -18.56 12.64 1.81
CA LEU A 5 -17.72 12.37 2.99
C LEU A 5 -16.82 13.55 3.35
N GLN A 6 -16.34 14.31 2.36
CA GLN A 6 -15.55 15.52 2.59
C GLN A 6 -16.40 16.64 3.19
N ASP A 7 -17.62 16.86 2.70
CA ASP A 7 -18.51 17.89 3.26
C ASP A 7 -18.94 17.56 4.70
N ASP A 8 -19.17 16.28 5.00
CA ASP A 8 -19.40 15.82 6.37
C ASP A 8 -18.16 16.06 7.23
N ALA A 9 -16.98 15.63 6.78
CA ALA A 9 -15.72 15.81 7.51
C ALA A 9 -15.44 17.29 7.84
N LYS A 10 -15.72 18.20 6.89
CA LYS A 10 -15.65 19.65 7.12
C LYS A 10 -16.61 20.08 8.23
N THR A 11 -17.87 19.67 8.14
CA THR A 11 -18.91 20.07 9.09
C THR A 11 -18.55 19.66 10.51
N TYR A 12 -18.03 18.45 10.69
CA TYR A 12 -17.65 17.94 12.02
C TYR A 12 -16.31 18.49 12.52
N ALA A 13 -15.38 18.81 11.63
CA ALA A 13 -14.16 19.54 11.99
C ALA A 13 -14.50 20.96 12.51
N ASP A 14 -15.40 21.68 11.83
CA ASP A 14 -15.85 23.01 12.24
C ASP A 14 -16.58 22.97 13.60
N LYS A 15 -17.35 21.90 13.88
CA LYS A 15 -18.04 21.68 15.16
C LYS A 15 -17.16 21.14 16.28
N ARG A 16 -15.99 20.57 15.96
CA ARG A 16 -15.08 19.86 16.88
C ARG A 16 -15.74 18.66 17.58
N ASP A 17 -16.64 17.97 16.89
CA ASP A 17 -17.36 16.81 17.45
C ASP A 17 -16.50 15.53 17.42
N TYR A 18 -15.83 15.25 16.31
CA TYR A 18 -14.93 14.10 16.14
C TYR A 18 -13.92 14.32 15.00
N VAL A 19 -12.86 13.50 15.00
CA VAL A 19 -11.80 13.53 13.97
C VAL A 19 -12.15 12.58 12.83
N VAL A 20 -12.04 13.06 11.60
CA VAL A 20 -12.16 12.22 10.38
C VAL A 20 -10.78 11.99 9.79
N VAL A 21 -10.43 10.72 9.55
CA VAL A 21 -9.16 10.33 8.94
C VAL A 21 -9.43 9.76 7.55
N PHE A 22 -8.79 10.36 6.54
CA PHE A 22 -8.79 9.87 5.17
C PHE A 22 -7.49 9.11 4.90
N VAL A 23 -7.60 7.89 4.39
CA VAL A 23 -6.44 7.05 4.05
C VAL A 23 -6.45 6.77 2.54
N SER A 24 -5.31 7.01 1.89
CA SER A 24 -5.14 6.81 0.45
C SER A 24 -3.74 6.28 0.13
N SER A 25 -3.63 5.48 -0.92
CA SER A 25 -2.35 5.22 -1.58
C SER A 25 -1.96 6.40 -2.49
N GLU A 26 -0.67 6.49 -2.85
CA GLU A 26 -0.01 7.64 -3.50
C GLU A 26 -0.74 8.23 -4.74
N GLY A 27 -1.61 7.47 -5.40
CA GLY A 27 -2.33 7.92 -6.60
C GLY A 27 -3.60 8.75 -6.37
N ASN A 28 -4.24 8.66 -5.20
CA ASN A 28 -5.56 9.27 -4.95
C ASN A 28 -5.54 10.48 -4.00
N VAL A 29 -4.35 10.88 -3.52
CA VAL A 29 -4.21 12.05 -2.63
C VAL A 29 -4.74 13.32 -3.30
N ARG A 30 -4.58 13.45 -4.63
CA ARG A 30 -5.01 14.65 -5.37
C ARG A 30 -6.52 14.88 -5.36
N SER A 31 -7.34 13.83 -5.38
CA SER A 31 -8.80 13.96 -5.28
C SER A 31 -9.26 14.28 -3.85
N MET A 32 -8.46 13.88 -2.84
CA MET A 32 -8.68 14.26 -1.45
C MET A 32 -8.33 15.74 -1.20
N MET A 33 -7.26 16.24 -1.82
CA MET A 33 -6.79 17.63 -1.69
C MET A 33 -7.72 18.67 -2.33
N THR A 34 -8.61 18.26 -3.24
CA THR A 34 -9.54 19.17 -3.94
C THR A 34 -10.81 19.44 -3.16
N GLY A 35 -11.02 18.79 -2.02
CA GLY A 35 -12.23 18.90 -1.19
C GLY A 35 -12.23 20.09 -0.23
N SER A 36 -13.43 20.54 0.16
CA SER A 36 -13.60 21.68 1.10
C SER A 36 -13.08 21.37 2.53
N SER A 37 -13.01 20.09 2.89
CA SER A 37 -12.41 19.57 4.13
C SER A 37 -10.91 19.74 4.19
N TRP A 38 -10.21 19.82 3.05
CA TRP A 38 -8.76 19.92 3.00
C TRP A 38 -8.24 21.16 3.74
N LEU A 39 -8.96 22.28 3.67
CA LEU A 39 -8.62 23.51 4.39
C LEU A 39 -8.66 23.36 5.93
N ARG A 40 -9.30 22.30 6.45
CA ARG A 40 -9.34 21.97 7.89
C ARG A 40 -8.45 20.78 8.23
N ALA A 41 -7.85 20.14 7.23
CA ALA A 41 -7.00 18.98 7.43
C ALA A 41 -5.63 19.43 7.93
N GLU A 42 -5.02 18.62 8.79
CA GLU A 42 -3.59 18.72 9.08
C GLU A 42 -2.76 18.22 7.89
N GLU A 43 -1.46 18.50 7.93
CA GLU A 43 -0.54 17.98 6.92
C GLU A 43 -0.61 16.45 6.86
N PRO A 44 -0.74 15.86 5.65
CA PRO A 44 -0.81 14.41 5.53
C PRO A 44 0.44 13.75 6.09
N THR A 45 0.22 12.78 6.97
CA THR A 45 1.29 11.87 7.35
C THR A 45 1.46 10.82 6.25
N VAL A 46 2.64 10.81 5.63
CA VAL A 46 3.01 9.79 4.65
C VAL A 46 3.58 8.59 5.39
N ILE A 47 2.90 7.45 5.28
CA ILE A 47 3.40 6.17 5.77
C ILE A 47 4.10 5.49 4.59
N GLY A 48 5.42 5.59 4.58
CA GLY A 48 6.28 4.94 3.60
C GLY A 48 6.57 3.48 3.94
N ASP A 49 7.49 2.91 3.17
CA ASP A 49 8.09 1.61 3.49
C ASP A 49 8.90 1.70 4.80
N VAL A 50 8.89 0.64 5.60
CA VAL A 50 9.68 0.57 6.83
C VAL A 50 11.17 0.38 6.51
N THR A 51 12.03 0.78 7.44
CA THR A 51 13.47 0.58 7.32
C THR A 51 13.84 -0.91 7.36
N LYS A 52 15.08 -1.23 6.95
CA LYS A 52 15.60 -2.61 7.02
C LYS A 52 15.59 -3.12 8.46
N GLU A 53 15.99 -2.27 9.40
CA GLU A 53 16.06 -2.57 10.82
C GLU A 53 14.68 -2.91 11.38
N GLU A 54 13.68 -2.07 11.09
CA GLU A 54 12.28 -2.28 11.49
C GLU A 54 11.68 -3.53 10.86
N ALA A 55 11.98 -3.79 9.57
CA ALA A 55 11.52 -4.99 8.87
C ALA A 55 12.11 -6.27 9.49
N LEU A 56 13.42 -6.30 9.76
CA LEU A 56 14.07 -7.45 10.39
C LEU A 56 13.57 -7.67 11.83
N GLU A 57 13.31 -6.60 12.58
CA GLU A 57 12.71 -6.71 13.91
C GLU A 57 11.30 -7.30 13.84
N TYR A 58 10.48 -6.87 12.88
CA TYR A 58 9.16 -7.43 12.63
C TYR A 58 9.22 -8.91 12.28
N LEU A 59 10.09 -9.31 11.35
CA LEU A 59 10.23 -10.71 10.91
C LEU A 59 10.74 -11.63 12.03
N LYS A 60 11.62 -11.10 12.90
CA LYS A 60 12.05 -11.79 14.12
C LYS A 60 10.86 -12.09 15.05
N LYS A 61 9.90 -11.17 15.17
CA LYS A 61 8.66 -11.38 15.96
C LYS A 61 7.78 -12.50 15.37
N LEU A 62 7.95 -12.82 14.08
CA LEU A 62 7.32 -13.98 13.42
C LEU A 62 8.12 -15.28 13.57
N SER A 63 9.20 -15.27 14.36
CA SER A 63 10.10 -16.42 14.55
C SER A 63 10.80 -16.89 13.28
N ILE A 64 10.95 -16.00 12.30
CA ILE A 64 11.74 -16.24 11.08
C ILE A 64 13.22 -16.13 11.43
N LYS A 65 14.05 -17.06 10.95
CA LYS A 65 15.50 -17.04 11.17
C LYS A 65 16.12 -15.81 10.52
N LYS A 66 17.24 -15.33 11.06
CA LYS A 66 17.86 -14.09 10.59
C LYS A 66 18.27 -14.17 9.11
N GLU A 67 18.84 -15.29 8.69
CA GLU A 67 19.31 -15.52 7.33
C GLU A 67 18.14 -15.50 6.33
N ASP A 68 17.02 -16.13 6.71
CA ASP A 68 15.78 -16.13 5.94
C ASP A 68 15.13 -14.74 5.92
N ALA A 69 15.17 -14.02 7.04
CA ALA A 69 14.62 -12.67 7.16
C ALA A 69 15.38 -11.65 6.31
N GLU A 70 16.70 -11.74 6.23
CA GLU A 70 17.52 -10.90 5.34
C GLU A 70 17.18 -11.17 3.87
N SER A 71 17.19 -12.44 3.47
CA SER A 71 16.80 -12.85 2.09
C SER A 71 15.38 -12.39 1.74
N PHE A 72 14.50 -12.39 2.73
CA PHE A 72 13.13 -11.96 2.59
C PHE A 72 12.98 -10.45 2.47
N TYR A 73 13.75 -9.66 3.22
CA TYR A 73 13.80 -8.21 3.05
C TYR A 73 14.29 -7.83 1.65
N GLU A 74 15.33 -8.50 1.13
CA GLU A 74 15.82 -8.25 -0.23
C GLU A 74 14.75 -8.55 -1.31
N LEU A 75 13.79 -9.44 -1.03
CA LEU A 75 12.67 -9.75 -1.93
C LEU A 75 11.49 -8.78 -1.77
N ALA A 76 11.09 -8.48 -0.54
CA ALA A 76 9.86 -7.76 -0.21
C ALA A 76 10.06 -6.24 -0.05
N GLY A 77 11.30 -5.81 0.18
CA GLY A 77 11.65 -4.46 0.61
C GLY A 77 11.07 -4.12 1.98
N GLY A 78 10.87 -2.83 2.23
CA GLY A 78 10.23 -2.31 3.44
C GLY A 78 8.69 -2.28 3.37
N ARG A 79 8.08 -2.83 2.32
CA ARG A 79 6.63 -2.72 2.15
C ARG A 79 5.90 -3.63 3.14
N MET A 80 5.32 -3.05 4.18
CA MET A 80 4.68 -3.78 5.30
C MET A 80 3.62 -4.80 4.84
N VAL A 81 2.85 -4.48 3.80
CA VAL A 81 1.85 -5.41 3.23
C VAL A 81 2.52 -6.69 2.70
N ASN A 82 3.67 -6.57 2.04
CA ASN A 82 4.44 -7.71 1.56
C ASN A 82 5.09 -8.46 2.72
N LEU A 83 5.71 -7.73 3.66
CA LEU A 83 6.32 -8.31 4.85
C LEU A 83 5.32 -9.17 5.63
N LYS A 84 4.09 -8.67 5.79
CA LYS A 84 2.99 -9.41 6.42
C LYS A 84 2.54 -10.61 5.58
N LYS A 85 2.18 -10.40 4.30
CA LYS A 85 1.61 -11.45 3.44
C LYS A 85 2.51 -12.69 3.40
N TYR A 86 3.79 -12.49 3.18
CA TYR A 86 4.73 -13.59 3.03
C TYR A 86 5.27 -14.09 4.39
N GLY A 87 5.42 -13.21 5.38
CA GLY A 87 5.75 -13.63 6.74
C GLY A 87 4.68 -14.55 7.33
N ASP A 88 3.40 -14.24 7.09
CA ASP A 88 2.29 -15.14 7.43
C ASP A 88 2.42 -16.48 6.69
N HIS A 89 2.81 -16.49 5.40
CA HIS A 89 3.00 -17.74 4.66
C HIS A 89 4.06 -18.66 5.31
N ILE A 90 5.20 -18.09 5.74
CA ILE A 90 6.25 -18.83 6.45
C ILE A 90 5.76 -19.33 7.81
N LYS A 91 5.04 -18.48 8.56
CA LYS A 91 4.46 -18.84 9.85
C LYS A 91 3.49 -20.03 9.77
N HIS A 92 2.79 -20.19 8.65
CA HIS A 92 1.88 -21.32 8.41
C HIS A 92 2.57 -22.55 7.80
N GLY A 93 3.91 -22.62 7.84
CA GLY A 93 4.69 -23.78 7.41
C GLY A 93 5.12 -23.77 5.95
N GLY A 94 4.89 -22.67 5.22
CA GLY A 94 5.40 -22.49 3.86
C GLY A 94 6.92 -22.24 3.85
N GLY A 95 7.58 -22.65 2.76
CA GLY A 95 9.01 -22.41 2.58
C GLY A 95 9.32 -21.03 1.99
N PHE A 96 10.57 -20.59 2.14
CA PHE A 96 11.06 -19.39 1.46
C PHE A 96 10.96 -19.48 -0.07
N ALA A 97 11.18 -20.67 -0.63
CA ALA A 97 11.04 -20.91 -2.08
C ALA A 97 9.61 -20.64 -2.57
N ASP A 98 8.60 -21.05 -1.82
CA ASP A 98 7.19 -20.84 -2.14
C ASP A 98 6.82 -19.35 -2.09
N VAL A 99 7.33 -18.64 -1.07
CA VAL A 99 7.21 -17.19 -0.94
C VAL A 99 7.84 -16.48 -2.13
N ARG A 100 9.05 -16.89 -2.51
CA ARG A 100 9.76 -16.31 -3.65
C ARG A 100 8.99 -16.50 -4.94
N GLN A 101 8.46 -17.70 -5.18
CA GLN A 101 7.64 -17.96 -6.36
C GLN A 101 6.37 -17.11 -6.36
N THR A 102 5.69 -17.03 -5.22
CA THR A 102 4.48 -16.20 -5.06
C THR A 102 4.76 -14.72 -5.34
N ALA A 103 5.91 -14.21 -4.87
CA ALA A 103 6.29 -12.82 -5.11
C ALA A 103 6.54 -12.54 -6.60
N LEU A 104 7.26 -13.44 -7.29
CA LEU A 104 7.52 -13.33 -8.72
C LEU A 104 6.23 -13.37 -9.54
N ASN A 105 5.33 -14.32 -9.24
CA ASN A 105 4.03 -14.42 -9.92
C ASN A 105 3.20 -13.14 -9.76
N ASN A 106 3.15 -12.56 -8.55
CA ASN A 106 2.40 -11.30 -8.34
C ASN A 106 2.97 -10.14 -9.17
N VAL A 107 4.29 -10.09 -9.35
CA VAL A 107 4.96 -9.06 -10.17
C VAL A 107 4.65 -9.26 -11.64
N GLU A 108 4.71 -10.50 -12.12
CA GLU A 108 4.37 -10.87 -13.50
C GLU A 108 2.92 -10.53 -13.83
N GLU A 109 1.97 -10.96 -12.99
CA GLU A 109 0.54 -10.63 -13.14
C GLU A 109 0.29 -9.11 -13.14
N SER A 110 0.99 -8.37 -12.28
CA SER A 110 0.88 -6.91 -12.21
C SER A 110 1.41 -6.25 -13.48
N PHE A 111 2.52 -6.76 -14.02
CA PHE A 111 3.10 -6.27 -15.26
C PHE A 111 2.17 -6.54 -16.45
N GLU A 112 1.65 -7.76 -16.58
CA GLU A 112 0.70 -8.13 -17.63
C GLU A 112 -0.56 -7.28 -17.60
N ARG A 113 -1.16 -7.09 -16.42
CA ARG A 113 -2.35 -6.24 -16.26
C ARG A 113 -2.07 -4.81 -16.69
N THR A 114 -0.96 -4.23 -16.22
CA THR A 114 -0.58 -2.85 -16.57
C THR A 114 -0.34 -2.72 -18.08
N TRP A 115 0.25 -3.75 -18.70
CA TRP A 115 0.46 -3.77 -20.15
C TRP A 115 -0.85 -3.78 -20.93
N GLN A 116 -1.83 -4.59 -20.51
CA GLN A 116 -3.16 -4.62 -21.13
C GLN A 116 -3.88 -3.26 -21.01
N GLU A 117 -3.78 -2.60 -19.86
CA GLU A 117 -4.37 -1.27 -19.63
C GLU A 117 -3.76 -0.21 -20.56
N VAL A 118 -2.43 -0.20 -20.70
CA VAL A 118 -1.71 0.74 -21.58
C VAL A 118 -2.07 0.52 -23.05
N VAL A 119 -2.10 -0.73 -23.52
CA VAL A 119 -2.51 -1.06 -24.89
C VAL A 119 -3.94 -0.61 -25.15
N THR A 120 -4.85 -0.90 -24.22
CA THR A 120 -6.27 -0.51 -24.33
C THR A 120 -6.43 1.01 -24.39
N ALA A 121 -5.76 1.75 -23.51
CA ALA A 121 -5.80 3.21 -23.51
C ALA A 121 -5.26 3.81 -24.83
N THR A 122 -4.21 3.22 -25.39
CA THR A 122 -3.61 3.66 -26.67
C THR A 122 -4.52 3.40 -27.86
N LEU A 123 -5.25 2.28 -27.87
CA LEU A 123 -6.22 1.97 -28.92
C LEU A 123 -7.43 2.92 -28.86
N ILE A 124 -7.86 3.31 -27.67
CA ILE A 124 -8.97 4.27 -27.47
C ILE A 124 -8.57 5.67 -27.93
N SER A 125 -7.34 6.12 -27.62
CA SER A 125 -6.88 7.46 -28.01
C SER A 125 -6.69 7.62 -29.52
N LYS A 126 -6.35 6.55 -30.24
CA LYS A 126 -6.22 6.53 -31.71
C LYS A 126 -7.55 6.45 -32.48
N ARG A 127 -8.68 6.21 -31.78
CA ARG A 127 -10.03 6.17 -32.38
C ARG A 127 -10.82 7.48 -32.23
N LYS A 128 -10.23 8.50 -31.60
CA LYS A 128 -10.77 9.87 -31.51
C LYS A 128 -10.02 10.78 -32.47
#